data_AF-A0A178UJU9-F1
#
_entry.id   AF-A0A178UJU9-F1
#
_cell.length_a   1.000
_cell.length_b   1.000
_cell.length_c   1.000
_cell.angle_alpha   90.00
_cell.angle_beta   90.00
_cell.angle_gamma   90.00
#
_symmetry.space_group_name_H-M   'P 1'
#
loop_
_entity.id
_entity.type
_entity.pdbx_description
1 polymer ?
#
loop_
_entity_poly.entity_id
_entity_poly.type
_entity_poly.pdbx_seq_one_letter_code
_entity_poly.pdbx_strand_id
1 'polypeptide(L)'
;MWDGRRVHVIERDLKEPQRFMGELMQAGGRFMLAQLGLEDCLEEIDAQEAKSLAIYKDGKHATLPFPDNKKFPHEPVGRLLRNGRLVQRLRQKAASLTNVQLEEGTVKSLIEEKGVVKGVTYKNSAGEEITAFAPLTVVCDGCYSNLRRSLVDNTEEVLSYMVGYVTKNSRLEDPHSLHLIFSKPLVCVIYQITSDEVRCVAEVPADSIPSISNGEMSTFLKKSMAPQIPETGNLREIFLKGIEEGLPEIKSTATKSMSSRLCDKRGVIVLGDAFNMRHPIIASGMMVALSDICILRSLLKPLPNLSNTKKVSDLVKSFYIIRKPMSATVNTLASIFSQVLVATTDEAREGMRQGCFNYLARGDFKTRGLMTILGGMNPHPLTLVLHLVSITLTSMGHLLSPFPSPRRFWHSLRILAWALQMLGAHLVDEGFKEMLIPTNAAAYRRNYIATTTV
;
A
#
# COMPACT_ATOMS: atom_id res chain seq x y z
N MET A 1 -10.34 -12.21 22.30
CA MET A 1 -11.21 -13.41 22.25
C MET A 1 -11.41 -13.78 20.78
N TRP A 2 -10.87 -14.93 20.38
CA TRP A 2 -10.70 -15.33 18.97
C TRP A 2 -11.84 -16.26 18.54
N ASP A 3 -12.28 -16.17 17.27
CA ASP A 3 -13.59 -16.67 16.77
C ASP A 3 -13.73 -18.22 16.66
N GLY A 4 -12.97 -18.99 17.46
CA GLY A 4 -13.16 -20.43 17.67
C GLY A 4 -12.72 -21.36 16.52
N ARG A 5 -11.98 -20.86 15.53
CA ARG A 5 -11.54 -21.64 14.36
C ARG A 5 -10.24 -22.38 14.64
N ARG A 6 -10.13 -23.65 14.26
CA ARG A 6 -8.83 -24.33 14.15
C ARG A 6 -8.14 -23.86 12.87
N VAL A 7 -6.93 -23.32 12.99
CA VAL A 7 -6.18 -22.72 11.87
C VAL A 7 -4.82 -23.38 11.79
N HIS A 8 -4.42 -23.78 10.57
CA HIS A 8 -3.07 -24.24 10.26
C HIS A 8 -2.45 -23.23 9.31
N VAL A 9 -1.35 -22.60 9.74
CA VAL A 9 -0.59 -21.61 8.98
C VAL A 9 0.70 -22.25 8.54
N ILE A 10 0.94 -22.26 7.23
CA ILE A 10 2.16 -22.78 6.61
C ILE A 10 2.93 -21.60 6.03
N GLU A 11 4.11 -21.32 6.57
CA GLU A 11 4.97 -20.22 6.16
C GLU A 11 6.33 -20.76 5.74
N ARG A 12 6.91 -20.23 4.66
CA ARG A 12 8.17 -20.74 4.11
C ARG A 12 9.35 -20.52 5.05
N ASP A 13 9.37 -19.39 5.75
CA ASP A 13 10.42 -19.02 6.68
C ASP A 13 9.83 -18.24 7.87
N LEU A 14 9.91 -18.83 9.06
CA LEU A 14 9.43 -18.22 10.30
C LEU A 14 10.41 -17.23 10.93
N LYS A 15 11.63 -17.06 10.37
CA LYS A 15 12.57 -16.02 10.79
C LYS A 15 12.07 -14.62 10.44
N GLU A 16 12.71 -13.61 11.04
CA GLU A 16 12.33 -12.22 10.85
C GLU A 16 12.57 -11.81 9.38
N PRO A 17 11.52 -11.39 8.64
CA PRO A 17 11.69 -10.99 7.25
C PRO A 17 12.56 -9.75 7.10
N GLN A 18 13.65 -9.87 6.34
CA GLN A 18 14.55 -8.77 6.03
C GLN A 18 14.12 -8.06 4.74
N ARG A 19 13.06 -7.24 4.80
CA ARG A 19 12.49 -6.48 3.67
C ARG A 19 12.06 -5.08 4.09
N PHE A 20 11.96 -4.15 3.14
CA PHE A 20 11.49 -2.77 3.38
C PHE A 20 10.06 -2.49 2.84
N MET A 21 9.41 -3.50 2.26
CA MET A 21 7.98 -3.38 1.91
C MET A 21 7.14 -3.40 3.20
N GLY A 22 6.16 -2.50 3.29
CA GLY A 22 5.24 -2.45 4.42
C GLY A 22 5.85 -1.83 5.69
N GLU A 23 6.67 -0.79 5.54
CA GLU A 23 7.27 -0.04 6.65
C GLU A 23 6.45 1.20 7.09
N LEU A 24 5.32 1.50 6.44
CA LEU A 24 4.36 2.52 6.88
C LEU A 24 2.97 1.90 7.05
N MET A 25 2.46 1.93 8.28
CA MET A 25 1.07 1.67 8.61
C MET A 25 0.30 2.99 8.69
N GLN A 26 -0.61 3.21 7.75
CA GLN A 26 -1.51 4.37 7.74
C GLN A 26 -2.43 4.38 8.98
N ALA A 27 -2.93 5.55 9.37
CA ALA A 27 -3.83 5.70 10.52
C ALA A 27 -5.06 4.78 10.46
N GLY A 28 -5.69 4.64 9.28
CA GLY A 28 -6.80 3.72 9.05
C GLY A 28 -6.40 2.24 9.19
N GLY A 29 -5.16 1.90 8.84
CA GLY A 29 -4.61 0.56 9.08
C GLY A 29 -4.41 0.28 10.56
N ARG A 30 -3.88 1.26 11.31
CA ARG A 30 -3.74 1.16 12.77
C ARG A 30 -5.09 0.97 13.46
N PHE A 31 -6.10 1.74 13.06
CA PHE A 31 -7.46 1.58 13.55
C PHE A 31 -8.02 0.16 13.32
N MET A 32 -7.84 -0.42 12.13
CA MET A 32 -8.26 -1.79 11.86
C MET A 32 -7.48 -2.82 12.69
N LEU A 33 -6.18 -2.58 12.92
CA LEU A 33 -5.37 -3.43 13.78
C LEU A 33 -5.90 -3.41 15.23
N ALA A 34 -6.32 -2.23 15.72
CA ALA A 34 -6.99 -2.06 17.00
C ALA A 34 -8.34 -2.79 17.05
N GLN A 35 -9.18 -2.70 16.00
CA GLN A 35 -10.45 -3.45 15.91
C GLN A 35 -10.25 -4.98 15.93
N LEU A 36 -9.10 -5.45 15.44
CA LEU A 36 -8.72 -6.86 15.47
C LEU A 36 -8.10 -7.27 16.82
N GLY A 37 -7.89 -6.34 17.75
CA GLY A 37 -7.23 -6.60 19.03
C GLY A 37 -5.75 -6.95 18.88
N LEU A 38 -5.08 -6.35 17.88
CA LEU A 38 -3.70 -6.61 17.48
C LEU A 38 -2.82 -5.35 17.58
N GLU A 39 -3.32 -4.24 18.09
CA GLU A 39 -2.56 -2.97 18.16
C GLU A 39 -1.29 -3.09 19.01
N ASP A 40 -1.30 -3.95 20.04
CA ASP A 40 -0.14 -4.27 20.88
C ASP A 40 1.03 -4.92 20.12
N CYS A 41 0.81 -5.38 18.88
CA CYS A 41 1.87 -5.84 18.01
C CYS A 41 2.73 -4.69 17.44
N LEU A 42 2.30 -3.44 17.60
CA LEU A 42 3.09 -2.24 17.26
C LEU A 42 3.99 -1.77 18.41
N GLU A 43 3.83 -2.36 19.60
CA GLU A 43 4.68 -2.08 20.75
C GLU A 43 5.95 -2.93 20.72
N GLU A 44 7.01 -2.45 21.38
CA GLU A 44 8.30 -3.16 21.52
C GLU A 44 9.05 -3.42 20.20
N ILE A 45 8.65 -2.78 19.11
CA ILE A 45 9.33 -2.87 17.80
C ILE A 45 10.07 -1.59 17.40
N ASP A 46 10.10 -0.60 18.29
CA ASP A 46 10.64 0.75 18.06
C ASP A 46 9.97 1.47 16.88
N ALA A 47 8.65 1.29 16.72
CA ALA A 47 7.89 1.98 15.69
C ALA A 47 7.81 3.49 16.00
N GLN A 48 7.96 4.31 14.96
CA GLN A 48 7.90 5.77 15.04
C GLN A 48 6.51 6.26 14.65
N GLU A 49 6.06 7.35 15.25
CA GLU A 49 4.78 7.96 14.90
C GLU A 49 4.84 8.65 13.54
N ALA A 50 3.89 8.37 12.65
CA ALA A 50 3.74 9.05 11.37
C ALA A 50 2.58 10.07 11.45
N LYS A 51 2.90 11.37 11.54
CA LYS A 51 1.92 12.45 11.73
C LYS A 51 1.65 13.26 10.46
N SER A 52 2.57 13.22 9.50
CA SER A 52 2.52 14.07 8.32
C SER A 52 3.20 13.46 7.10
N LEU A 53 2.89 14.04 5.93
CA LEU A 53 3.62 13.89 4.69
C LEU A 53 4.31 15.21 4.35
N ALA A 54 5.63 15.26 4.34
CA ALA A 54 6.38 16.40 3.85
C ALA A 54 6.69 16.20 2.36
N ILE A 55 6.31 17.15 1.50
CA ILE A 55 6.58 17.10 0.06
C ILE A 55 7.61 18.14 -0.35
N TYR A 56 8.46 17.78 -1.30
CA TYR A 56 9.54 18.65 -1.80
C TYR A 56 9.56 18.67 -3.32
N LYS A 57 9.65 19.85 -3.92
CA LYS A 57 9.83 20.03 -5.37
C LYS A 57 10.54 21.35 -5.66
N ASP A 58 11.60 21.31 -6.45
CA ASP A 58 12.33 22.49 -6.96
C ASP A 58 12.67 23.52 -5.86
N GLY A 59 13.21 23.05 -4.74
CA GLY A 59 13.60 23.87 -3.59
C GLY A 59 12.45 24.36 -2.70
N LYS A 60 11.20 24.09 -3.07
CA LYS A 60 10.01 24.38 -2.25
C LYS A 60 9.60 23.15 -1.46
N HIS A 61 9.00 23.37 -0.31
CA HIS A 61 8.45 22.31 0.52
C HIS A 61 7.11 22.68 1.15
N ALA A 62 6.34 21.67 1.52
CA ALA A 62 5.14 21.82 2.33
C ALA A 62 4.94 20.57 3.19
N THR A 63 4.41 20.74 4.40
CA THR A 63 4.09 19.64 5.31
C THR A 63 2.58 19.49 5.42
N LEU A 64 2.09 18.29 5.14
CA LEU A 64 0.68 17.94 5.15
C LEU A 64 0.41 17.03 6.37
N PRO A 65 -0.09 17.57 7.48
CA PRO A 65 -0.47 16.74 8.63
C PRO A 65 -1.68 15.88 8.32
N PHE A 66 -1.74 14.69 8.93
CA PHE A 66 -2.98 13.96 9.03
C PHE A 66 -3.98 14.80 9.84
N PRO A 67 -5.17 15.09 9.28
CA PRO A 67 -6.09 16.01 9.93
C PRO A 67 -6.70 15.38 11.18
N ASP A 68 -6.83 16.18 12.24
CA ASP A 68 -7.71 15.86 13.34
C ASP A 68 -9.16 15.79 12.83
N ASN A 69 -9.69 14.57 12.76
CA ASN A 69 -10.99 14.28 12.22
C ASN A 69 -11.86 13.72 13.34
N LYS A 70 -12.74 14.56 13.91
CA LYS A 70 -13.70 14.18 14.96
C LYS A 70 -14.61 13.00 14.59
N LYS A 71 -14.73 12.66 13.30
CA LYS A 71 -15.52 11.51 12.84
C LYS A 71 -14.70 10.21 12.75
N PHE A 72 -13.37 10.30 12.82
CA PHE A 72 -12.49 9.15 12.85
C PHE A 72 -12.38 8.66 14.31
N PRO A 73 -12.74 7.40 14.60
CA PRO A 73 -12.88 6.90 15.97
C PRO A 73 -11.55 6.55 16.66
N HIS A 74 -10.42 6.98 16.08
CA HIS A 74 -9.09 6.61 16.54
C HIS A 74 -8.14 7.79 16.28
N GLU A 75 -6.97 7.79 16.90
CA GLU A 75 -6.04 8.89 16.72
C GLU A 75 -5.48 8.88 15.28
N PRO A 76 -5.46 10.03 14.57
CA PRO A 76 -5.09 10.16 13.16
C PRO A 76 -3.57 10.11 12.95
N VAL A 77 -2.91 9.12 13.53
CA VAL A 77 -1.46 8.94 13.51
C VAL A 77 -1.15 7.53 13.00
N GLY A 78 -0.27 7.44 12.01
CA GLY A 78 0.27 6.19 11.49
C GLY A 78 1.48 5.70 12.27
N ARG A 79 2.10 4.62 11.79
CA ARG A 79 3.35 4.08 12.33
C ARG A 79 4.34 3.79 11.22
N LEU A 80 5.54 4.35 11.33
CA LEU A 80 6.71 3.95 10.55
C LEU A 80 7.46 2.88 11.35
N LEU A 81 7.86 1.78 10.71
CA LEU A 81 8.35 0.61 11.44
C LEU A 81 9.24 -0.28 10.57
N ARG A 82 10.03 -1.16 11.21
CA ARG A 82 10.61 -2.31 10.53
C ARG A 82 9.56 -3.40 10.33
N ASN A 83 9.25 -3.71 9.07
CA ASN A 83 8.20 -4.69 8.74
C ASN A 83 8.46 -6.06 9.38
N GLY A 84 9.72 -6.51 9.40
CA GLY A 84 10.10 -7.80 9.98
C GLY A 84 9.69 -7.94 11.44
N ARG A 85 9.94 -6.91 12.25
CA ARG A 85 9.58 -6.88 13.68
C ARG A 85 8.07 -6.98 13.89
N LEU A 86 7.28 -6.21 13.14
CA LEU A 86 5.81 -6.31 13.18
C LEU A 86 5.32 -7.72 12.82
N VAL A 87 5.86 -8.30 11.74
CA VAL A 87 5.49 -9.66 11.31
C VAL A 87 5.80 -10.68 12.41
N GLN A 88 6.93 -10.54 13.12
CA GLN A 88 7.26 -11.44 14.23
C GLN A 88 6.33 -11.27 15.43
N ARG A 89 5.95 -10.04 15.79
CA ARG A 89 4.93 -9.82 16.84
C ARG A 89 3.60 -10.48 16.49
N LEU A 90 3.15 -10.33 15.23
CA LEU A 90 1.92 -10.97 14.74
C LEU A 90 2.00 -12.50 14.78
N ARG A 91 3.13 -13.08 14.38
CA ARG A 91 3.38 -14.54 14.42
C ARG A 91 3.40 -15.07 15.85
N GLN A 92 4.09 -14.38 16.77
CA GLN A 92 4.12 -14.72 18.19
C GLN A 92 2.70 -14.69 18.79
N LYS A 93 1.93 -13.64 18.49
CA LYS A 93 0.54 -13.52 18.93
C LYS A 93 -0.32 -14.67 18.40
N ALA A 94 -0.20 -15.02 17.12
CA ALA A 94 -0.91 -16.14 16.52
C ALA A 94 -0.52 -17.48 17.14
N ALA A 95 0.77 -17.75 17.32
CA ALA A 95 1.29 -18.98 17.90
C ALA A 95 0.92 -19.18 19.39
N SER A 96 0.62 -18.09 20.11
CA SER A 96 0.14 -18.18 21.50
C SER A 96 -1.27 -18.78 21.63
N LEU A 97 -2.00 -18.93 20.53
CA LEU A 97 -3.36 -19.44 20.52
C LEU A 97 -3.38 -20.96 20.37
N THR A 98 -4.08 -21.65 21.28
CA THR A 98 -4.18 -23.12 21.30
C THR A 98 -4.86 -23.71 20.07
N ASN A 99 -5.66 -22.92 19.36
CA ASN A 99 -6.36 -23.28 18.13
C ASN A 99 -5.59 -22.94 16.85
N VAL A 100 -4.35 -22.45 16.95
CA VAL A 100 -3.49 -22.12 15.81
C VAL A 100 -2.26 -23.03 15.82
N GLN A 101 -2.06 -23.74 14.71
CA GLN A 101 -0.82 -24.45 14.42
C GLN A 101 -0.03 -23.62 13.41
N LEU A 102 1.14 -23.11 13.82
CA LEU A 102 2.07 -22.40 12.93
C LEU A 102 3.20 -23.36 12.57
N GLU A 103 3.41 -23.57 11.27
CA GLU A 103 4.37 -24.54 10.76
C GLU A 103 5.25 -23.92 9.67
N GLU A 104 6.53 -24.24 9.72
CA GLU A 104 7.46 -23.87 8.66
C GLU A 104 7.38 -24.90 7.52
N GLY A 105 7.05 -24.42 6.32
CA GLY A 105 6.89 -25.26 5.14
C GLY A 105 6.62 -24.44 3.88
N THR A 106 6.96 -25.01 2.73
CA THR A 106 6.72 -24.36 1.42
C THR A 106 5.58 -25.05 0.70
N VAL A 107 4.43 -24.37 0.59
CA VAL A 107 3.30 -24.84 -0.22
C VAL A 107 3.70 -24.92 -1.70
N LYS A 108 3.39 -26.06 -2.33
CA LYS A 108 3.70 -26.35 -3.73
C LYS A 108 2.48 -26.21 -4.63
N SER A 109 1.34 -26.73 -4.19
CA SER A 109 0.12 -26.77 -4.99
C SER A 109 -1.13 -26.81 -4.12
N LEU A 110 -2.26 -26.48 -4.75
CA LEU A 110 -3.58 -26.62 -4.17
C LEU A 110 -4.15 -27.99 -4.57
N ILE A 111 -4.84 -28.62 -3.63
CA ILE A 111 -5.57 -29.86 -3.89
C ILE A 111 -6.97 -29.48 -4.33
N GLU A 112 -7.31 -29.80 -5.58
CA GLU A 112 -8.59 -29.46 -6.17
C GLU A 112 -9.34 -30.71 -6.62
N GLU A 113 -10.62 -30.78 -6.26
CA GLU A 113 -11.53 -31.81 -6.74
C GLU A 113 -12.81 -31.15 -7.28
N LYS A 114 -13.10 -31.35 -8.58
CA LYS A 114 -14.32 -30.85 -9.24
C LYS A 114 -14.56 -29.33 -9.03
N GLY A 115 -13.53 -28.50 -9.15
CA GLY A 115 -13.62 -27.04 -8.98
C GLY A 115 -13.66 -26.56 -7.52
N VAL A 116 -13.40 -27.44 -6.57
CA VAL A 116 -13.38 -27.14 -5.13
C VAL A 116 -11.99 -27.42 -4.57
N VAL A 117 -11.34 -26.39 -4.02
CA VAL A 117 -10.10 -26.53 -3.27
C VAL A 117 -10.40 -27.21 -1.92
N LYS A 118 -9.64 -28.25 -1.61
CA LYS A 118 -9.80 -29.10 -0.43
C LYS A 118 -8.63 -29.02 0.54
N GLY A 119 -7.55 -28.36 0.14
CA GLY A 119 -6.32 -28.31 0.93
C GLY A 119 -5.11 -27.96 0.09
N VAL A 120 -3.94 -28.28 0.62
CA VAL A 120 -2.65 -27.97 0.02
C VAL A 120 -1.67 -29.13 0.16
N THR A 121 -0.76 -29.22 -0.80
CA THR A 121 0.45 -30.03 -0.69
C THR A 121 1.64 -29.11 -0.45
N TYR A 122 2.45 -29.40 0.55
CA TYR A 122 3.60 -28.58 0.95
C TYR A 122 4.79 -29.44 1.34
N LYS A 123 5.98 -28.85 1.29
CA LYS A 123 7.22 -29.47 1.76
C LYS A 123 7.55 -28.91 3.15
N ASN A 124 7.64 -29.76 4.17
CA ASN A 124 8.00 -29.34 5.53
C ASN A 124 9.52 -29.03 5.65
N SER A 125 9.97 -28.58 6.82
CA SER A 125 11.40 -28.32 7.07
C SER A 125 12.30 -29.56 6.99
N ALA A 126 11.75 -30.78 7.19
CA ALA A 126 12.48 -32.05 6.99
C ALA A 126 12.62 -32.43 5.51
N GLY A 127 11.93 -31.72 4.62
CA GLY A 127 11.92 -31.98 3.20
C GLY A 127 10.91 -33.04 2.74
N GLU A 128 10.00 -33.44 3.62
CA GLU A 128 8.93 -34.39 3.34
C GLU A 128 7.75 -33.68 2.68
N GLU A 129 7.08 -34.37 1.76
CA GLU A 129 5.87 -33.88 1.11
C GLU A 129 4.66 -34.25 1.95
N ILE A 130 3.98 -33.23 2.49
CA ILE A 130 2.83 -33.36 3.37
C ILE A 130 1.60 -32.80 2.67
N THR A 131 0.46 -33.43 2.95
CA THR A 131 -0.86 -33.02 2.48
C THR A 131 -1.69 -32.56 3.68
N ALA A 132 -2.21 -31.34 3.63
CA ALA A 132 -3.09 -30.80 4.65
C ALA A 132 -4.46 -30.48 4.05
N PHE A 133 -5.52 -31.03 4.65
CA PHE A 133 -6.90 -30.82 4.19
C PHE A 133 -7.63 -29.83 5.09
N ALA A 134 -8.40 -28.93 4.47
CA ALA A 134 -9.24 -27.98 5.18
C ALA A 134 -10.50 -27.65 4.36
N PRO A 135 -11.64 -27.35 5.01
CA PRO A 135 -12.84 -26.93 4.30
C PRO A 135 -12.69 -25.56 3.60
N LEU A 136 -11.72 -24.77 4.04
CA LEU A 136 -11.37 -23.47 3.47
C LEU A 136 -9.86 -23.28 3.50
N THR A 137 -9.28 -22.96 2.35
CA THR A 137 -7.86 -22.58 2.20
C THR A 137 -7.77 -21.08 1.98
N VAL A 138 -6.87 -20.39 2.70
CA VAL A 138 -6.63 -18.95 2.49
C VAL A 138 -5.23 -18.77 1.92
N VAL A 139 -5.16 -18.25 0.69
CA VAL A 139 -3.91 -17.96 -0.03
C VAL A 139 -3.52 -16.51 0.21
N CYS A 140 -2.40 -16.29 0.89
CA CYS A 140 -1.88 -14.97 1.24
C CYS A 140 -0.33 -14.91 1.13
N ASP A 141 0.23 -15.56 0.10
CA ASP A 141 1.67 -15.70 -0.18
C ASP A 141 2.32 -14.48 -0.87
N GLY A 142 1.63 -13.33 -0.87
CA GLY A 142 2.17 -12.03 -1.24
C GLY A 142 2.31 -11.75 -2.74
N CYS A 143 3.08 -10.70 -3.07
CA CYS A 143 3.20 -10.14 -4.42
C CYS A 143 3.88 -11.06 -5.46
N TYR A 144 4.53 -12.13 -5.00
CA TYR A 144 5.15 -13.16 -5.82
C TYR A 144 4.44 -14.51 -5.71
N SER A 145 3.13 -14.48 -5.46
CA SER A 145 2.30 -15.68 -5.28
C SER A 145 2.50 -16.70 -6.40
N ASN A 146 2.87 -17.93 -6.02
CA ASN A 146 2.97 -19.05 -6.96
C ASN A 146 1.61 -19.73 -7.17
N LEU A 147 0.71 -19.60 -6.19
CA LEU A 147 -0.60 -20.27 -6.20
C LEU A 147 -1.64 -19.47 -7.00
N ARG A 148 -1.49 -18.15 -7.08
CA ARG A 148 -2.44 -17.23 -7.73
C ARG A 148 -2.79 -17.61 -9.16
N ARG A 149 -1.80 -18.01 -9.98
CA ARG A 149 -2.02 -18.37 -11.40
C ARG A 149 -3.00 -19.53 -11.58
N SER A 150 -3.12 -20.41 -10.57
CA SER A 150 -4.07 -21.51 -10.58
C SER A 150 -5.48 -21.10 -10.12
N LEU A 151 -5.65 -19.92 -9.53
CA LEU A 151 -6.90 -19.49 -8.88
C LEU A 151 -7.60 -18.35 -9.62
N VAL A 152 -6.83 -17.40 -10.13
CA VAL A 152 -7.36 -16.19 -10.74
C VAL A 152 -6.53 -15.88 -11.98
N ASP A 153 -7.20 -15.67 -13.10
CA ASP A 153 -6.57 -15.15 -14.31
C ASP A 153 -6.39 -13.64 -14.17
N ASN A 154 -5.22 -13.21 -13.69
CA ASN A 154 -4.87 -11.80 -13.58
C ASN A 154 -3.49 -11.52 -14.20
N THR A 155 -3.38 -10.34 -14.80
CA THR A 155 -2.13 -9.84 -15.37
C THR A 155 -1.46 -8.96 -14.33
N GLU A 156 -0.21 -9.28 -14.01
CA GLU A 156 0.64 -8.39 -13.22
C GLU A 156 1.46 -7.51 -14.16
N GLU A 157 1.56 -6.22 -13.83
CA GLU A 157 2.40 -5.27 -14.52
C GLU A 157 3.49 -4.78 -13.57
N VAL A 158 4.75 -4.77 -14.03
CA VAL A 158 5.87 -4.16 -13.32
C VAL A 158 5.99 -2.71 -13.79
N LEU A 159 5.84 -1.75 -12.89
CA LEU A 159 5.81 -0.32 -13.23
C LEU A 159 7.20 0.32 -13.11
N SER A 160 7.90 0.02 -12.02
CA SER A 160 9.20 0.59 -11.66
C SER A 160 9.88 -0.31 -10.63
N TYR A 161 11.03 0.13 -10.11
CA TYR A 161 11.70 -0.51 -8.99
C TYR A 161 11.96 0.50 -7.89
N MET A 162 11.69 0.11 -6.65
CA MET A 162 12.14 0.86 -5.48
C MET A 162 13.47 0.28 -5.01
N VAL A 163 14.46 1.14 -4.84
CA VAL A 163 15.80 0.80 -4.37
C VAL A 163 16.01 1.48 -3.04
N GLY A 164 16.14 0.67 -1.99
CA GLY A 164 16.19 1.16 -0.62
C GLY A 164 17.38 0.65 0.17
N TYR A 165 17.85 1.46 1.11
CA TYR A 165 18.89 1.13 2.10
C TYR A 165 18.56 1.80 3.45
N VAL A 166 19.27 1.42 4.50
CA VAL A 166 19.12 2.01 5.84
C VAL A 166 20.37 2.82 6.17
N THR A 167 20.19 4.07 6.59
CA THR A 167 21.23 4.82 7.29
C THR A 167 21.08 4.57 8.79
N LYS A 168 22.08 3.94 9.42
CA LYS A 168 22.09 3.61 10.85
C LYS A 168 22.63 4.77 11.69
N ASN A 169 22.39 4.74 12.99
CA ASN A 169 22.85 5.76 13.95
C ASN A 169 22.49 7.18 13.51
N SER A 170 21.27 7.37 13.01
CA SER A 170 20.80 8.62 12.41
C SER A 170 19.36 8.89 12.80
N ARG A 171 19.06 10.18 13.00
CA ARG A 171 17.71 10.65 13.30
C ARG A 171 17.39 11.88 12.45
N LEU A 172 16.23 11.84 11.80
CA LEU A 172 15.71 12.99 11.07
C LEU A 172 15.37 14.14 12.03
N GLU A 173 15.52 15.37 11.56
CA GLU A 173 15.07 16.56 12.30
C GLU A 173 13.54 16.51 12.54
N ASP A 174 12.79 16.09 11.52
CA ASP A 174 11.36 15.76 11.60
C ASP A 174 11.15 14.24 11.41
N PRO A 175 11.26 13.44 12.48
CA PRO A 175 11.09 11.99 12.40
C PRO A 175 9.62 11.58 12.23
N HIS A 176 8.67 12.51 12.35
CA HIS A 176 7.24 12.23 12.29
C HIS A 176 6.64 12.39 10.89
N SER A 177 7.42 12.93 9.95
CA SER A 177 7.02 13.05 8.55
C SER A 177 7.58 11.93 7.69
N LEU A 178 6.75 11.46 6.76
CA LEU A 178 7.25 10.80 5.55
C LEU A 178 7.73 11.90 4.59
N HIS A 179 9.00 11.91 4.21
CA HIS A 179 9.53 12.92 3.28
C HIS A 179 9.46 12.39 1.85
N LEU A 180 8.57 12.94 1.03
CA LEU A 180 8.38 12.61 -0.38
C LEU A 180 9.00 13.70 -1.26
N ILE A 181 10.09 13.37 -1.93
CA ILE A 181 10.81 14.24 -2.84
C ILE A 181 10.34 13.96 -4.27
N PHE A 182 9.86 14.99 -4.96
CA PHE A 182 9.49 14.93 -6.38
C PHE A 182 10.78 15.03 -7.22
N SER A 183 11.67 14.05 -7.06
CA SER A 183 12.91 13.92 -7.83
C SER A 183 12.65 13.46 -9.28
N LYS A 184 13.70 13.48 -10.09
CA LYS A 184 13.71 13.07 -11.49
C LYS A 184 14.57 11.81 -11.65
N PRO A 185 14.14 10.81 -12.45
CA PRO A 185 12.87 10.77 -13.19
C PRO A 185 11.65 10.42 -12.33
N LEU A 186 11.85 9.70 -11.22
CA LEU A 186 10.79 9.26 -10.30
C LEU A 186 11.09 9.77 -8.89
N VAL A 187 10.19 9.48 -7.95
CA VAL A 187 10.25 10.01 -6.59
C VAL A 187 11.35 9.39 -5.73
N CYS A 188 11.71 10.09 -4.66
CA CYS A 188 12.52 9.58 -3.57
C CYS A 188 11.76 9.77 -2.26
N VAL A 189 11.87 8.81 -1.35
CA VAL A 189 11.19 8.82 -0.07
C VAL A 189 12.19 8.56 1.05
N ILE A 190 12.15 9.39 2.10
CA ILE A 190 13.01 9.27 3.28
C ILE A 190 12.13 9.30 4.53
N TYR A 191 12.36 8.39 5.47
CA TYR A 191 11.58 8.32 6.72
C TYR A 191 12.30 7.57 7.84
N GLN A 192 11.98 7.94 9.07
CA GLN A 192 12.47 7.28 10.27
C GLN A 192 11.76 5.92 10.47
N ILE A 193 12.49 4.83 10.71
CA ILE A 193 11.89 3.48 10.92
C ILE A 193 12.12 2.92 12.33
N THR A 194 13.11 3.44 13.05
CA THR A 194 13.41 3.19 14.47
C THR A 194 13.88 4.49 15.12
N SER A 195 14.18 4.51 16.41
CA SER A 195 14.73 5.68 17.10
C SER A 195 16.08 6.17 16.53
N ASP A 196 16.80 5.30 15.82
CA ASP A 196 18.18 5.49 15.35
C ASP A 196 18.43 5.06 13.88
N GLU A 197 17.42 4.62 13.14
CA GLU A 197 17.57 4.18 11.75
C GLU A 197 16.60 4.90 10.81
N VAL A 198 17.16 5.36 9.69
CA VAL A 198 16.43 6.08 8.63
C VAL A 198 16.42 5.24 7.36
N ARG A 199 15.25 5.05 6.78
CA ARG A 199 15.06 4.43 5.48
C ARG A 199 15.16 5.48 4.37
N CYS A 200 16.01 5.21 3.39
CA CYS A 200 16.11 5.97 2.16
C CYS A 200 15.68 5.09 0.99
N VAL A 201 14.75 5.55 0.15
CA VAL A 201 14.26 4.82 -1.03
C VAL A 201 14.25 5.74 -2.24
N ALA A 202 14.90 5.33 -3.32
CA ALA A 202 14.79 5.95 -4.63
C ALA A 202 13.99 5.05 -5.57
N GLU A 203 13.04 5.61 -6.30
CA GLU A 203 12.34 4.88 -7.34
C GLU A 203 13.09 5.05 -8.67
N VAL A 204 13.26 3.95 -9.42
CA VAL A 204 13.95 3.91 -10.71
C VAL A 204 13.06 3.27 -11.77
N PRO A 205 13.09 3.74 -13.03
CA PRO A 205 12.29 3.15 -14.10
C PRO A 205 12.68 1.69 -14.36
N ALA A 206 11.72 0.87 -14.79
CA ALA A 206 11.93 -0.56 -15.00
C ALA A 206 12.89 -0.90 -16.15
N ASP A 207 13.04 0.01 -17.11
CA ASP A 207 13.89 -0.13 -18.30
C ASP A 207 15.35 0.31 -18.07
N SER A 208 15.66 0.91 -16.91
CA SER A 208 16.93 1.60 -16.67
C SER A 208 17.43 1.45 -15.24
N ILE A 209 17.31 0.24 -14.68
CA ILE A 209 17.77 -0.09 -13.32
C ILE A 209 19.30 -0.19 -13.29
N PRO A 210 20.02 0.69 -12.56
CA PRO A 210 21.47 0.57 -12.42
C PRO A 210 21.88 -0.73 -11.70
N SER A 211 23.04 -1.28 -12.01
CA SER A 211 23.51 -2.49 -11.33
C SER A 211 23.94 -2.21 -9.89
N ILE A 212 23.47 -3.05 -8.96
CA ILE A 212 23.88 -2.98 -7.54
C ILE A 212 25.27 -3.61 -7.37
N SER A 213 25.56 -4.71 -8.06
CA SER A 213 26.77 -5.52 -7.84
C SER A 213 28.06 -4.85 -8.29
N ASN A 214 28.00 -3.93 -9.26
CA ASN A 214 29.17 -3.23 -9.81
C ASN A 214 29.30 -1.77 -9.30
N GLY A 215 28.43 -1.33 -8.38
CA GLY A 215 28.46 0.01 -7.81
C GLY A 215 27.84 1.13 -8.67
N GLU A 216 27.26 0.82 -9.83
CA GLU A 216 26.51 1.80 -10.64
C GLU A 216 25.34 2.39 -9.85
N MET A 217 24.63 1.58 -9.08
CA MET A 217 23.53 2.04 -8.23
C MET A 217 24.00 3.09 -7.21
N SER A 218 25.10 2.83 -6.53
CA SER A 218 25.69 3.78 -5.57
C SER A 218 26.10 5.08 -6.24
N THR A 219 26.67 4.97 -7.46
CA THR A 219 27.03 6.12 -8.28
C THR A 219 25.81 6.93 -8.69
N PHE A 220 24.72 6.27 -9.11
CA PHE A 220 23.44 6.89 -9.44
C PHE A 220 22.84 7.60 -8.22
N LEU A 221 22.79 6.93 -7.05
CA LEU A 221 22.28 7.53 -5.82
C LEU A 221 23.10 8.77 -5.43
N LYS A 222 24.44 8.69 -5.49
CA LYS A 222 25.33 9.80 -5.10
C LYS A 222 25.32 10.96 -6.09
N LYS A 223 25.41 10.69 -7.39
CA LYS A 223 25.58 11.73 -8.43
C LYS A 223 24.26 12.26 -8.98
N SER A 224 23.23 11.41 -9.08
CA SER A 224 21.95 11.78 -9.72
C SER A 224 20.87 12.10 -8.69
N MET A 225 20.75 11.31 -7.62
CA MET A 225 19.66 11.48 -6.64
C MET A 225 20.00 12.48 -5.53
N ALA A 226 21.18 12.36 -4.89
CA ALA A 226 21.54 13.19 -3.74
C ALA A 226 21.44 14.71 -3.98
N PRO A 227 21.83 15.27 -5.14
CA PRO A 227 21.68 16.71 -5.41
C PRO A 227 20.22 17.18 -5.43
N GLN A 228 19.27 16.29 -5.69
CA GLN A 228 17.84 16.59 -5.73
C GLN A 228 17.17 16.52 -4.35
N ILE A 229 17.86 15.95 -3.35
CA ILE A 229 17.36 15.85 -1.98
C ILE A 229 17.60 17.18 -1.26
N PRO A 230 16.62 17.72 -0.51
CA PRO A 230 16.80 18.97 0.22
C PRO A 230 17.95 18.91 1.24
N GLU A 231 18.66 20.02 1.41
CA GLU A 231 19.65 20.18 2.49
C GLU A 231 18.97 20.43 3.86
N THR A 232 17.75 20.96 3.84
CA THR A 232 16.96 21.24 5.05
C THR A 232 16.55 19.95 5.75
N GLY A 233 16.51 19.96 7.09
CA GLY A 233 16.04 18.83 7.88
C GLY A 233 16.94 17.61 7.75
N ASN A 234 18.27 17.82 7.68
CA ASN A 234 19.34 16.83 7.57
C ASN A 234 19.14 15.66 6.55
N LEU A 235 18.22 15.81 5.59
CA LEU A 235 17.83 14.76 4.66
C LEU A 235 18.98 14.34 3.74
N ARG A 236 19.63 15.30 3.07
CA ARG A 236 20.73 15.00 2.14
C ARG A 236 21.95 14.43 2.86
N GLU A 237 22.25 14.95 4.04
CA GLU A 237 23.36 14.46 4.88
C GLU A 237 23.15 12.98 5.24
N ILE A 238 21.99 12.63 5.78
CA ILE A 238 21.65 11.26 6.16
C ILE A 238 21.61 10.32 4.95
N PHE A 239 21.13 10.81 3.81
CA PHE A 239 21.13 10.05 2.57
C PHE A 239 22.56 9.73 2.11
N LEU A 240 23.46 10.73 2.10
CA LEU A 240 24.86 10.53 1.73
C LEU A 240 25.61 9.64 2.71
N LYS A 241 25.40 9.83 4.02
CA LYS A 241 25.99 8.99 5.08
C LYS A 241 25.73 7.50 4.83
N GLY A 242 24.48 7.12 4.56
CA GLY A 242 24.13 5.71 4.31
C GLY A 242 24.74 5.12 3.03
N ILE A 243 25.12 5.96 2.06
CA ILE A 243 25.86 5.52 0.86
C ILE A 243 27.35 5.31 1.19
N GLU A 244 27.91 6.12 2.08
CA GLU A 244 29.35 6.14 2.40
C GLU A 244 29.77 5.11 3.45
N GLU A 245 28.92 4.82 4.45
CA GLU A 245 29.19 3.85 5.53
C GLU A 245 29.19 2.38 5.08
N GLY A 246 29.22 2.14 3.77
CA GLY A 246 29.12 0.84 3.15
C GLY A 246 27.68 0.50 2.84
N LEU A 247 27.44 0.04 1.61
CA LEU A 247 26.13 -0.26 1.04
C LEU A 247 25.69 -1.75 1.15
N PRO A 248 26.03 -2.56 2.18
CA PRO A 248 25.73 -4.00 2.15
C PRO A 248 24.22 -4.32 2.26
N GLU A 249 23.35 -3.32 2.37
CA GLU A 249 21.90 -3.50 2.48
C GLU A 249 21.09 -2.75 1.40
N ILE A 250 21.67 -2.38 0.24
CA ILE A 250 20.81 -1.97 -0.88
C ILE A 250 19.96 -3.16 -1.30
N LYS A 251 18.64 -2.97 -1.24
CA LYS A 251 17.65 -3.93 -1.74
C LYS A 251 16.83 -3.25 -2.82
N SER A 252 16.54 -3.98 -3.89
CA SER A 252 15.57 -3.59 -4.90
C SER A 252 14.30 -4.42 -4.76
N THR A 253 13.16 -3.79 -4.97
CA THR A 253 11.86 -4.46 -5.09
C THR A 253 11.10 -3.88 -6.26
N ALA A 254 10.46 -4.74 -7.05
CA ALA A 254 9.61 -4.30 -8.14
C ALA A 254 8.35 -3.64 -7.57
N THR A 255 7.95 -2.50 -8.13
CA THR A 255 6.61 -1.96 -7.93
C THR A 255 5.69 -2.62 -8.94
N LYS A 256 4.56 -3.14 -8.46
CA LYS A 256 3.63 -3.90 -9.29
C LYS A 256 2.22 -3.32 -9.21
N SER A 257 1.47 -3.47 -10.29
CA SER A 257 0.03 -3.24 -10.32
C SER A 257 -0.67 -4.55 -10.70
N MET A 258 -1.79 -4.82 -10.03
CA MET A 258 -2.64 -5.97 -10.34
C MET A 258 -4.04 -5.76 -9.79
N SER A 259 -5.00 -5.63 -10.71
CA SER A 259 -6.42 -5.55 -10.37
C SER A 259 -6.93 -6.85 -9.76
N SER A 260 -7.78 -6.74 -8.74
CA SER A 260 -8.45 -7.91 -8.18
C SER A 260 -9.49 -8.45 -9.16
N ARG A 261 -9.59 -9.77 -9.29
CA ARG A 261 -10.69 -10.45 -9.97
C ARG A 261 -11.27 -11.52 -9.06
N LEU A 262 -12.57 -11.78 -9.18
CA LEU A 262 -13.23 -12.81 -8.40
C LEU A 262 -12.64 -14.19 -8.76
N CYS A 263 -12.38 -15.01 -7.74
CA CYS A 263 -11.99 -16.41 -7.94
C CYS A 263 -13.25 -17.26 -8.10
N ASP A 264 -13.34 -18.02 -9.20
CA ASP A 264 -14.48 -18.92 -9.47
C ASP A 264 -14.41 -20.23 -8.68
N LYS A 265 -13.23 -20.59 -8.18
CA LYS A 265 -13.02 -21.82 -7.42
C LYS A 265 -13.59 -21.69 -6.01
N ARG A 266 -14.22 -22.77 -5.54
CA ARG A 266 -14.79 -22.82 -4.17
C ARG A 266 -13.77 -23.39 -3.19
N GLY A 267 -14.00 -23.17 -1.89
CA GLY A 267 -13.11 -23.69 -0.84
C GLY A 267 -11.79 -22.93 -0.70
N VAL A 268 -11.66 -21.79 -1.38
CA VAL A 268 -10.46 -20.95 -1.35
C VAL A 268 -10.80 -19.46 -1.27
N ILE A 269 -9.95 -18.69 -0.58
CA ILE A 269 -9.95 -17.22 -0.58
C ILE A 269 -8.53 -16.77 -0.87
N VAL A 270 -8.36 -15.75 -1.72
CA VAL A 270 -7.05 -15.12 -1.97
C VAL A 270 -7.06 -13.74 -1.30
N LEU A 271 -5.99 -13.38 -0.58
CA LEU A 271 -5.87 -12.12 0.15
C LEU A 271 -4.51 -11.45 0.01
N GLY A 272 -4.48 -10.16 0.38
CA GLY A 272 -3.29 -9.33 0.34
C GLY A 272 -2.78 -9.11 -1.08
N ASP A 273 -1.47 -8.97 -1.23
CA ASP A 273 -0.84 -8.73 -2.52
C ASP A 273 -0.93 -9.94 -3.47
N ALA A 274 -1.25 -11.14 -2.96
CA ALA A 274 -1.60 -12.28 -3.82
C ALA A 274 -2.95 -12.06 -4.54
N PHE A 275 -3.81 -11.19 -4.02
CA PHE A 275 -5.12 -10.91 -4.57
C PHE A 275 -5.21 -9.57 -5.32
N ASN A 276 -4.53 -8.54 -4.82
CA ASN A 276 -4.64 -7.18 -5.35
C ASN A 276 -3.37 -6.39 -5.02
N MET A 277 -2.66 -5.94 -6.06
CA MET A 277 -1.46 -5.10 -5.92
C MET A 277 -1.73 -3.70 -6.46
N ARG A 278 -1.09 -2.71 -5.83
CA ARG A 278 -1.07 -1.33 -6.29
C ARG A 278 0.32 -0.74 -6.11
N HIS A 279 0.61 0.34 -6.81
CA HIS A 279 1.84 1.07 -6.63
C HIS A 279 2.01 1.51 -5.16
N PRO A 280 3.19 1.31 -4.53
CA PRO A 280 3.39 1.54 -3.10
C PRO A 280 3.46 3.02 -2.68
N ILE A 281 3.34 3.96 -3.62
CA ILE A 281 3.48 5.42 -3.38
C ILE A 281 2.60 5.99 -2.26
N ILE A 282 1.44 5.38 -2.00
CA ILE A 282 0.54 5.79 -0.91
C ILE A 282 0.59 4.87 0.33
N ALA A 283 1.48 3.88 0.35
CA ALA A 283 1.64 2.91 1.44
C ALA A 283 0.32 2.27 1.92
N SER A 284 -0.56 1.87 1.00
CA SER A 284 -1.92 1.40 1.34
C SER A 284 -2.08 -0.13 1.43
N GLY A 285 -1.06 -0.92 1.07
CA GLY A 285 -1.15 -2.39 0.99
C GLY A 285 -1.60 -3.05 2.30
N MET A 286 -0.90 -2.78 3.40
CA MET A 286 -1.26 -3.31 4.73
C MET A 286 -2.65 -2.85 5.17
N MET A 287 -2.98 -1.59 4.92
CA MET A 287 -4.27 -1.02 5.27
C MET A 287 -5.43 -1.71 4.53
N VAL A 288 -5.27 -2.03 3.24
CA VAL A 288 -6.29 -2.78 2.50
C VAL A 288 -6.35 -4.22 2.98
N ALA A 289 -5.22 -4.87 3.26
CA ALA A 289 -5.21 -6.22 3.80
C ALA A 289 -5.95 -6.31 5.14
N LEU A 290 -5.72 -5.37 6.06
CA LEU A 290 -6.43 -5.29 7.34
C LEU A 290 -7.92 -5.00 7.16
N SER A 291 -8.28 -4.14 6.19
CA SER A 291 -9.68 -3.88 5.84
C SER A 291 -10.37 -5.15 5.35
N ASP A 292 -9.70 -5.89 4.47
CA ASP A 292 -10.20 -7.13 3.90
C ASP A 292 -10.39 -8.19 5.00
N ILE A 293 -9.46 -8.28 5.95
CA ILE A 293 -9.55 -9.15 7.13
C ILE A 293 -10.75 -8.78 8.00
N CYS A 294 -10.98 -7.49 8.29
CA CYS A 294 -12.12 -7.05 9.10
C CYS A 294 -13.46 -7.44 8.46
N ILE A 295 -13.60 -7.23 7.15
CA ILE A 295 -14.80 -7.61 6.38
C ILE A 295 -14.97 -9.13 6.38
N LEU A 296 -13.91 -9.89 6.08
CA LEU A 296 -14.00 -11.35 6.04
C LEU A 296 -14.32 -11.95 7.41
N ARG A 297 -13.73 -11.40 8.46
CA ARG A 297 -14.04 -11.82 9.83
C ARG A 297 -15.52 -11.62 10.15
N SER A 298 -16.09 -10.44 9.86
CA SER A 298 -17.50 -10.16 10.13
C SER A 298 -18.43 -11.08 9.35
N LEU A 299 -18.06 -11.41 8.11
CA LEU A 299 -18.82 -12.29 7.25
C LEU A 299 -18.71 -13.77 7.66
N LEU A 300 -17.52 -14.24 8.05
CA LEU A 300 -17.28 -15.64 8.40
C LEU A 300 -17.72 -16.00 9.82
N LYS A 301 -17.77 -15.04 10.74
CA LYS A 301 -18.13 -15.26 12.15
C LYS A 301 -19.50 -15.93 12.34
N PRO A 302 -20.58 -15.55 11.63
CA PRO A 302 -21.89 -16.20 11.74
C PRO A 302 -21.96 -17.62 11.14
N LEU A 303 -20.92 -18.08 10.43
CA LEU A 303 -20.96 -19.34 9.68
C LEU A 303 -20.21 -20.46 10.41
N PRO A 304 -20.84 -21.24 11.31
CA PRO A 304 -20.13 -22.24 12.12
C PRO A 304 -19.44 -23.32 11.27
N ASN A 305 -20.03 -23.70 10.14
CA ASN A 305 -19.51 -24.76 9.27
C ASN A 305 -18.99 -24.20 7.93
N LEU A 306 -17.66 -24.20 7.75
CA LEU A 306 -17.00 -23.75 6.52
C LEU A 306 -17.05 -24.79 5.38
N SER A 307 -17.47 -26.04 5.66
CA SER A 307 -17.60 -27.08 4.63
C SER A 307 -18.76 -26.83 3.67
N ASN A 308 -19.67 -25.91 4.00
CA ASN A 308 -20.71 -25.46 3.06
C ASN A 308 -20.10 -24.49 2.02
N THR A 309 -19.43 -25.06 1.02
CA THR A 309 -18.67 -24.32 0.01
C THR A 309 -19.53 -23.37 -0.83
N LYS A 310 -20.83 -23.63 -0.97
CA LYS A 310 -21.78 -22.71 -1.63
C LYS A 310 -21.99 -21.45 -0.80
N LYS A 311 -22.32 -21.60 0.49
CA LYS A 311 -22.47 -20.45 1.41
C LYS A 311 -21.17 -19.64 1.53
N VAL A 312 -20.02 -20.31 1.62
CA VAL A 312 -18.72 -19.63 1.64
C VAL A 312 -18.49 -18.86 0.32
N SER A 313 -18.81 -19.46 -0.83
CA SER A 313 -18.68 -18.78 -2.13
C SER A 313 -19.58 -17.54 -2.24
N ASP A 314 -20.84 -17.62 -1.80
CA ASP A 314 -21.77 -16.48 -1.81
C ASP A 314 -21.30 -15.34 -0.88
N LEU A 315 -20.66 -15.71 0.23
CA LEU A 315 -20.01 -14.78 1.15
C LEU A 315 -18.79 -14.11 0.51
N VAL A 316 -17.93 -14.87 -0.18
CA VAL A 316 -16.75 -14.33 -0.89
C VAL A 316 -17.17 -13.34 -1.98
N LYS A 317 -18.28 -13.60 -2.68
CA LYS A 317 -18.89 -12.63 -3.61
C LYS A 317 -19.32 -11.35 -2.90
N SER A 318 -19.93 -11.48 -1.73
CA SER A 318 -20.33 -10.33 -0.91
C SER A 318 -19.12 -9.52 -0.43
N PHE A 319 -18.06 -10.21 0.02
CA PHE A 319 -16.77 -9.60 0.36
C PHE A 319 -16.20 -8.78 -0.80
N TYR A 320 -16.23 -9.32 -2.02
CA TYR A 320 -15.74 -8.65 -3.21
C TYR A 320 -16.45 -7.31 -3.47
N ILE A 321 -17.74 -7.22 -3.19
CA ILE A 321 -18.53 -5.99 -3.34
C ILE A 321 -18.25 -5.03 -2.16
N ILE A 322 -18.25 -5.54 -0.92
CA ILE A 322 -18.13 -4.71 0.28
C ILE A 322 -16.76 -4.02 0.37
N ARG A 323 -15.68 -4.65 -0.11
CA ARG A 323 -14.32 -4.06 -0.04
C ARG A 323 -14.09 -2.89 -1.01
N LYS A 324 -14.90 -2.79 -2.07
CA LYS A 324 -14.66 -1.89 -3.20
C LYS A 324 -14.52 -0.41 -2.83
N PRO A 325 -15.32 0.18 -1.93
CA PRO A 325 -15.14 1.57 -1.53
C PRO A 325 -13.72 1.88 -1.03
N MET A 326 -13.12 0.98 -0.25
CA MET A 326 -11.73 1.12 0.20
C MET A 326 -10.74 0.81 -0.91
N SER A 327 -10.82 -0.39 -1.47
CA SER A 327 -9.82 -0.89 -2.42
C SER A 327 -9.76 -0.04 -3.67
N ALA A 328 -10.91 0.36 -4.23
CA ALA A 328 -10.98 1.16 -5.44
C ALA A 328 -10.45 2.58 -5.22
N THR A 329 -10.78 3.21 -4.09
CA THR A 329 -10.29 4.55 -3.74
C THR A 329 -8.78 4.56 -3.70
N VAL A 330 -8.17 3.63 -2.98
CA VAL A 330 -6.70 3.60 -2.83
C VAL A 330 -5.99 3.08 -4.09
N ASN A 331 -6.59 2.18 -4.88
CA ASN A 331 -6.03 1.76 -6.17
C ASN A 331 -5.97 2.92 -7.16
N THR A 332 -7.10 3.62 -7.30
CA THR A 332 -7.22 4.78 -8.16
C THR A 332 -6.22 5.85 -7.75
N LEU A 333 -6.13 6.16 -6.45
CA LEU A 333 -5.17 7.15 -5.96
C LEU A 333 -3.71 6.73 -6.22
N ALA A 334 -3.35 5.47 -5.91
CA ALA A 334 -2.00 4.95 -6.10
C ALA A 334 -1.55 5.01 -7.57
N SER A 335 -2.40 4.56 -8.49
CA SER A 335 -2.09 4.55 -9.92
C SER A 335 -2.00 5.95 -10.51
N ILE A 336 -2.91 6.84 -10.12
CA ILE A 336 -2.86 8.22 -10.60
C ILE A 336 -1.59 8.91 -10.12
N PHE A 337 -1.22 8.73 -8.85
CA PHE A 337 -0.03 9.35 -8.29
C PHE A 337 1.25 8.76 -8.90
N SER A 338 1.31 7.45 -9.15
CA SER A 338 2.47 6.84 -9.80
C SER A 338 2.70 7.36 -11.23
N GLN A 339 1.67 7.86 -11.92
CA GLN A 339 1.78 8.45 -13.26
C GLN A 339 2.02 9.97 -13.24
N VAL A 340 1.35 10.70 -12.34
CA VAL A 340 1.42 12.17 -12.23
C VAL A 340 2.76 12.63 -11.65
N LEU A 341 3.36 11.84 -10.76
CA LEU A 341 4.60 12.23 -10.08
C LEU A 341 5.87 11.97 -10.90
N VAL A 342 5.74 11.34 -12.08
CA VAL A 342 6.86 11.10 -13.00
C VAL A 342 7.31 12.40 -13.65
N ALA A 343 8.60 12.72 -13.54
CA ALA A 343 9.19 13.84 -14.24
C ALA A 343 9.30 13.55 -15.73
N THR A 344 8.89 14.50 -16.57
CA THR A 344 8.95 14.34 -18.03
C THR A 344 9.37 15.63 -18.71
N THR A 345 9.91 15.53 -19.93
CA THR A 345 10.14 16.69 -20.81
C THR A 345 8.87 17.23 -21.45
N ASP A 346 7.75 16.47 -21.40
CA ASP A 346 6.45 16.95 -21.86
C ASP A 346 5.91 18.04 -20.91
N GLU A 347 5.74 19.25 -21.45
CA GLU A 347 5.30 20.43 -20.69
C GLU A 347 3.91 20.28 -20.05
N ALA A 348 2.99 19.55 -20.70
CA ALA A 348 1.66 19.34 -20.15
C ALA A 348 1.74 18.39 -18.94
N ARG A 349 2.52 17.31 -19.05
CA ARG A 349 2.70 16.36 -17.94
C ARG A 349 3.48 16.97 -16.78
N GLU A 350 4.54 17.72 -17.03
CA GLU A 350 5.25 18.45 -15.97
C GLU A 350 4.37 19.55 -15.36
N GLY A 351 3.51 20.18 -16.15
CA GLY A 351 2.47 21.09 -15.65
C GLY A 351 1.49 20.41 -14.70
N MET A 352 1.07 19.17 -15.00
CA MET A 352 0.24 18.36 -14.10
C MET A 352 0.98 18.03 -12.80
N ARG A 353 2.25 17.64 -12.89
CA ARG A 353 3.11 17.34 -11.75
C ARG A 353 3.31 18.55 -10.84
N GLN A 354 3.57 19.73 -11.41
CA GLN A 354 3.68 20.98 -10.66
C GLN A 354 2.33 21.41 -10.07
N GLY A 355 1.23 21.26 -10.80
CA GLY A 355 -0.11 21.55 -10.28
C GLY A 355 -0.52 20.64 -9.13
N CYS A 356 -0.13 19.35 -9.17
CA CYS A 356 -0.26 18.42 -8.04
C CYS A 356 0.50 18.91 -6.81
N PHE A 357 1.78 19.29 -6.95
CA PHE A 357 2.55 19.90 -5.87
C PHE A 357 1.87 21.17 -5.33
N ASN A 358 1.47 22.09 -6.20
CA ASN A 358 0.82 23.34 -5.82
C ASN A 358 -0.51 23.08 -5.09
N TYR A 359 -1.28 22.09 -5.52
CA TYR A 359 -2.52 21.69 -4.87
C TYR A 359 -2.24 21.20 -3.45
N LEU A 360 -1.32 20.25 -3.29
CA LEU A 360 -0.93 19.68 -2.00
C LEU A 360 -0.35 20.74 -1.05
N ALA A 361 0.49 21.63 -1.58
CA ALA A 361 1.17 22.66 -0.82
C ALA A 361 0.26 23.78 -0.29
N ARG A 362 -1.00 23.90 -0.76
CA ARG A 362 -1.93 24.93 -0.27
C ARG A 362 -2.33 24.77 1.19
N GLY A 363 -2.26 23.57 1.76
CA GLY A 363 -2.54 23.32 3.18
C GLY A 363 -3.96 23.64 3.66
N ASP A 364 -4.91 23.88 2.75
CA ASP A 364 -6.26 24.33 3.06
C ASP A 364 -7.21 23.16 3.43
N PHE A 365 -8.49 23.48 3.70
CA PHE A 365 -9.50 22.46 3.97
C PHE A 365 -9.61 21.38 2.87
N LYS A 366 -9.28 21.72 1.62
CA LYS A 366 -9.34 20.79 0.50
C LYS A 366 -8.15 19.82 0.52
N THR A 367 -6.96 20.22 0.95
CA THR A 367 -5.84 19.27 1.07
C THR A 367 -6.00 18.31 2.25
N ARG A 368 -6.66 18.75 3.34
CA ARG A 368 -7.02 17.89 4.48
C ARG A 368 -7.90 16.71 4.06
N GLY A 369 -8.85 16.91 3.15
CA GLY A 369 -9.70 15.84 2.62
C GLY A 369 -8.88 14.73 1.94
N LEU A 370 -7.86 15.11 1.16
CA LEU A 370 -6.97 14.16 0.49
C LEU A 370 -6.08 13.41 1.49
N MET A 371 -5.54 14.09 2.50
CA MET A 371 -4.79 13.42 3.59
C MET A 371 -5.67 12.45 4.40
N THR A 372 -6.98 12.75 4.53
CA THR A 372 -7.94 11.84 5.15
C THR A 372 -8.12 10.56 4.32
N ILE A 373 -8.13 10.67 3.00
CA ILE A 373 -8.21 9.52 2.07
C ILE A 373 -6.90 8.74 2.07
N LEU A 374 -5.76 9.43 1.99
CA LEU A 374 -4.42 8.83 2.00
C LEU A 374 -4.18 8.03 3.31
N GLY A 375 -4.54 8.62 4.45
CA GLY A 375 -4.50 7.94 5.76
C GLY A 375 -5.57 6.87 5.94
N GLY A 376 -6.47 6.67 4.97
CA GLY A 376 -7.56 5.68 5.01
C GLY A 376 -8.59 5.91 6.09
N MET A 377 -8.73 7.14 6.59
CA MET A 377 -9.65 7.52 7.66
C MET A 377 -11.08 7.77 7.14
N ASN A 378 -11.22 8.08 5.85
CA ASN A 378 -12.52 8.23 5.17
C ASN A 378 -12.39 7.83 3.69
N PRO A 379 -12.38 6.52 3.38
CA PRO A 379 -12.31 6.05 2.00
C PRO A 379 -13.64 6.29 1.29
N HIS A 380 -13.78 7.49 0.72
CA HIS A 380 -14.98 7.93 0.02
C HIS A 380 -14.66 8.22 -1.45
N PRO A 381 -15.01 7.32 -2.39
CA PRO A 381 -14.61 7.44 -3.79
C PRO A 381 -15.01 8.74 -4.47
N LEU A 382 -16.22 9.25 -4.21
CA LEU A 382 -16.67 10.53 -4.77
C LEU A 382 -15.80 11.71 -4.29
N THR A 383 -15.33 11.65 -3.05
CA THR A 383 -14.45 12.70 -2.51
C THR A 383 -13.08 12.64 -3.19
N LEU A 384 -12.57 11.44 -3.48
CA LEU A 384 -11.36 11.28 -4.29
C LEU A 384 -11.51 11.92 -5.67
N VAL A 385 -12.61 11.65 -6.38
CA VAL A 385 -12.86 12.24 -7.71
C VAL A 385 -12.83 13.77 -7.66
N LEU A 386 -13.43 14.38 -6.64
CA LEU A 386 -13.41 15.84 -6.46
C LEU A 386 -11.98 16.39 -6.24
N HIS A 387 -11.13 15.67 -5.49
CA HIS A 387 -9.72 16.06 -5.32
C HIS A 387 -8.94 15.94 -6.63
N LEU A 388 -9.14 14.87 -7.40
CA LEU A 388 -8.48 14.67 -8.69
C LEU A 388 -8.87 15.74 -9.71
N VAL A 389 -10.15 16.12 -9.77
CA VAL A 389 -10.62 17.25 -10.58
C VAL A 389 -9.99 18.56 -10.08
N SER A 390 -9.92 18.77 -8.77
CA SER A 390 -9.31 19.98 -8.20
C SER A 390 -7.82 20.10 -8.50
N ILE A 391 -7.09 18.98 -8.48
CA ILE A 391 -5.68 18.91 -8.92
C ILE A 391 -5.59 19.29 -10.39
N THR A 392 -6.41 18.67 -11.25
CA THR A 392 -6.46 18.95 -12.69
C THR A 392 -6.70 20.44 -12.98
N LEU A 393 -7.71 21.04 -12.34
CA LEU A 393 -8.01 22.47 -12.48
C LEU A 393 -6.88 23.36 -11.95
N THR A 394 -6.23 22.96 -10.86
CA THR A 394 -5.05 23.68 -10.32
C THR A 394 -3.87 23.61 -11.29
N SER A 395 -3.66 22.47 -11.95
CA SER A 395 -2.64 22.29 -12.99
C SER A 395 -2.92 23.13 -14.23
N MET A 396 -4.18 23.18 -14.69
CA MET A 396 -4.59 24.05 -15.79
C MET A 396 -4.37 25.53 -15.44
N GLY A 397 -4.78 25.95 -14.24
CA GLY A 397 -4.55 27.31 -13.76
C GLY A 397 -3.05 27.67 -13.69
N HIS A 398 -2.21 26.72 -13.29
CA HIS A 398 -0.75 26.90 -13.32
C HIS A 398 -0.22 27.09 -14.74
N LEU A 399 -0.63 26.27 -15.70
CA LEU A 399 -0.21 26.38 -17.10
C LEU A 399 -0.68 27.68 -17.77
N LEU A 400 -1.87 28.17 -17.44
CA LEU A 400 -2.44 29.39 -18.00
C LEU A 400 -1.88 30.67 -17.37
N SER A 401 -1.19 30.58 -16.24
CA SER A 401 -0.60 31.73 -15.54
C SER A 401 0.77 32.14 -16.11
N PRO A 402 1.14 33.43 -16.15
CA PRO A 402 0.32 34.60 -15.79
C PRO A 402 -0.70 34.98 -16.87
N PHE A 403 -0.40 34.67 -18.13
CA PHE A 403 -1.29 34.96 -19.25
C PHE A 403 -1.53 33.71 -20.11
N PRO A 404 -2.78 33.49 -20.57
CA PRO A 404 -3.11 32.40 -21.46
C PRO A 404 -2.50 32.64 -22.85
N SER A 405 -2.03 31.56 -23.48
CA SER A 405 -1.62 31.55 -24.89
C SER A 405 -2.20 30.32 -25.58
N PRO A 406 -2.34 30.28 -26.92
CA PRO A 406 -2.87 29.11 -27.62
C PRO A 406 -2.15 27.81 -27.25
N ARG A 407 -0.82 27.85 -27.12
CA ARG A 407 0.00 26.71 -26.66
C ARG A 407 -0.33 26.27 -25.23
N ARG A 408 -0.45 27.21 -24.30
CA ARG A 408 -0.77 26.92 -22.89
C ARG A 408 -2.19 26.40 -22.72
N PHE A 409 -3.12 26.94 -23.50
CA PHE A 409 -4.50 26.46 -23.57
C PHE A 409 -4.55 25.03 -24.11
N TRP A 410 -3.82 24.75 -25.19
CA TRP A 410 -3.68 23.40 -25.73
C TRP A 410 -3.13 22.41 -24.70
N HIS A 411 -2.03 22.76 -24.00
CA HIS A 411 -1.50 21.91 -22.94
C HIS A 411 -2.50 21.69 -21.80
N SER A 412 -3.31 22.70 -21.46
CA SER A 412 -4.38 22.57 -20.46
C SER A 412 -5.46 21.58 -20.90
N LEU A 413 -5.86 21.60 -22.18
CA LEU A 413 -6.78 20.60 -22.75
C LEU A 413 -6.17 19.19 -22.77
N ARG A 414 -4.86 19.06 -23.06
CA ARG A 414 -4.15 17.77 -23.00
C ARG A 414 -4.14 17.20 -21.59
N ILE A 415 -3.88 18.02 -20.57
CA ILE A 415 -3.96 17.61 -19.16
C ILE A 415 -5.38 17.12 -18.83
N LEU A 416 -6.41 17.85 -19.24
CA LEU A 416 -7.80 17.48 -18.97
C LEU A 416 -8.16 16.14 -19.63
N ALA A 417 -7.81 15.97 -20.91
CA ALA A 417 -8.05 14.72 -21.64
C ALA A 417 -7.33 13.54 -20.97
N TRP A 418 -6.07 13.73 -20.57
CA TRP A 418 -5.29 12.70 -19.87
C TRP A 418 -5.89 12.33 -18.51
N ALA A 419 -6.31 13.33 -17.71
CA ALA A 419 -6.96 13.10 -16.42
C ALA A 419 -8.28 12.32 -16.56
N LEU A 420 -9.09 12.66 -17.58
CA LEU A 420 -10.33 11.94 -17.88
C LEU A 420 -10.07 10.50 -18.34
N GLN A 421 -9.04 10.28 -19.16
CA GLN A 421 -8.64 8.94 -19.60
C GLN A 421 -8.21 8.07 -18.42
N MET A 422 -7.36 8.59 -17.52
CA MET A 422 -6.92 7.87 -16.33
C MET A 422 -8.08 7.53 -15.41
N LEU A 423 -8.97 8.50 -15.13
CA LEU A 423 -10.13 8.26 -14.28
C LEU A 423 -11.09 7.25 -14.91
N GLY A 424 -11.33 7.36 -16.22
CA GLY A 424 -12.19 6.44 -16.97
C GLY A 424 -11.68 5.00 -16.93
N ALA A 425 -10.39 4.78 -17.17
CA ALA A 425 -9.77 3.46 -17.08
C ALA A 425 -9.95 2.82 -15.70
N HIS A 426 -9.74 3.59 -14.63
CA HIS A 426 -9.91 3.08 -13.26
C HIS A 426 -11.36 2.81 -12.88
N LEU A 427 -12.32 3.62 -13.37
CA LEU A 427 -13.74 3.34 -13.17
C LEU A 427 -14.17 2.03 -13.84
N VAL A 428 -13.56 1.68 -14.97
CA VAL A 428 -13.80 0.40 -15.65
C VAL A 428 -13.18 -0.76 -14.86
N ASP A 429 -11.90 -0.65 -14.49
CA ASP A 429 -11.19 -1.72 -13.78
C ASP A 429 -11.76 -2.00 -12.39
N GLU A 430 -12.15 -0.95 -11.67
CA GLU A 430 -12.67 -1.10 -10.30
C GLU A 430 -14.17 -1.37 -10.25
N GLY A 431 -14.91 -1.02 -11.30
CA GLY A 431 -16.36 -1.15 -11.36
C GLY A 431 -17.07 0.13 -10.91
N PHE A 432 -17.65 0.85 -11.88
CA PHE A 432 -18.36 2.11 -11.68
C PHE A 432 -19.50 1.99 -10.65
N LYS A 433 -20.29 0.92 -10.76
CA LYS A 433 -21.43 0.65 -9.86
C LYS A 433 -20.92 0.35 -8.45
N GLU A 434 -19.89 -0.47 -8.34
CA GLU A 434 -19.32 -0.92 -7.09
C GLU A 434 -18.70 0.24 -6.30
N MET A 435 -18.08 1.18 -7.02
CA MET A 435 -17.40 2.34 -6.45
C MET A 435 -18.36 3.49 -6.07
N LEU A 436 -19.40 3.74 -6.87
CA LEU A 436 -20.22 4.96 -6.74
C LEU A 436 -21.61 4.73 -6.12
N ILE A 437 -22.06 3.48 -5.96
CA ILE A 437 -23.37 3.20 -5.37
C ILE A 437 -23.34 3.44 -3.84
N PRO A 438 -24.23 4.28 -3.28
CA PRO A 438 -24.27 4.60 -1.85
C PRO A 438 -24.46 3.40 -0.92
N THR A 439 -25.14 2.33 -1.37
CA THR A 439 -25.41 1.13 -0.57
C THR A 439 -24.13 0.36 -0.25
N ASN A 440 -23.18 0.25 -1.19
CA ASN A 440 -21.89 -0.40 -0.96
C ASN A 440 -21.03 0.41 0.01
N ALA A 441 -21.00 1.73 -0.14
CA ALA A 441 -20.36 2.61 0.82
C ALA A 441 -20.99 2.51 2.22
N ALA A 442 -22.31 2.36 2.32
CA ALA A 442 -23.00 2.14 3.59
C ALA A 442 -22.71 0.75 4.20
N ALA A 443 -22.60 -0.29 3.38
CA ALA A 443 -22.23 -1.64 3.82
C ALA A 443 -20.76 -1.68 4.30
N TYR A 444 -19.85 -1.03 3.57
CA TYR A 444 -18.46 -0.86 4.00
C TYR A 444 -18.39 -0.10 5.32
N ARG A 445 -19.04 1.07 5.44
CA ARG A 445 -19.05 1.87 6.68
C ARG A 445 -19.59 1.10 7.88
N ARG A 446 -20.63 0.28 7.70
CA ARG A 446 -21.12 -0.60 8.78
C ARG A 446 -20.03 -1.56 9.25
N ASN A 447 -19.27 -2.18 8.35
CA ASN A 447 -18.20 -3.09 8.75
C ASN A 447 -16.94 -2.37 9.28
N TYR A 448 -16.63 -1.20 8.72
CA TYR A 448 -15.46 -0.39 9.08
C TYR A 448 -15.65 0.37 10.41
N ILE A 449 -16.86 0.90 10.70
CA ILE A 449 -17.12 1.74 11.88
C ILE A 449 -17.78 0.95 13.04
N ALA A 450 -18.61 -0.06 12.76
CA ALA A 450 -19.54 -0.62 13.77
C ALA A 450 -18.94 -1.60 14.79
N THR A 451 -17.64 -1.52 15.09
CA THR A 451 -17.05 -2.22 16.25
C THR A 451 -16.67 -1.28 17.40
N THR A 452 -17.13 -0.03 17.40
CA THR A 452 -16.95 0.90 18.54
C THR A 452 -17.96 0.75 19.68
N THR A 453 -18.75 -0.33 19.70
CA THR A 453 -19.60 -0.68 20.85
C THR A 453 -19.22 -2.04 21.40
N VAL A 454 -18.22 -2.06 22.28
CA VAL A 454 -18.13 -2.99 23.42
C VAL A 454 -17.65 -2.18 24.61
#